data_AF-A0A441TNT1-F1
#
_entry.id   AF-A0A441TNT1-F1
#
_cell.length_a   1.000
_cell.length_b   1.000
_cell.length_c   1.000
_cell.angle_alpha   90.00
_cell.angle_beta   90.00
_cell.angle_gamma   90.00
#
_symmetry.space_group_name_H-M   'P 1'
#
loop_
_entity.id
_entity.type
_entity.pdbx_description
1 polymer ?
#
loop_
_entity_poly.entity_id
_entity_poly.type
_entity_poly.pdbx_seq_one_letter_code
_entity_poly.pdbx_strand_id
1 'polypeptide(L)' 'RKALEVYQDANDALMATQTLKAAYRTDVEPILAVARLNTGGAIDPVAAYRAAGYRAKVAAERPPVASGGGGIV' A
#
# COMPACT_ATOMS: atom_id res chain seq x y z
N ARG A 1 -17.00 12.69 8.60
CA ARG A 1 -16.23 13.65 9.41
C ARG A 1 -17.08 14.21 10.55
N LYS A 2 -18.30 14.70 10.28
CA LYS A 2 -19.34 15.10 11.27
C LYS A 2 -19.32 14.38 12.64
N ALA A 3 -19.37 13.05 12.68
CA ALA A 3 -19.35 12.31 13.97
C ALA A 3 -18.07 12.53 14.78
N LEU A 4 -16.90 12.58 14.13
CA LEU A 4 -15.62 12.85 14.79
C LEU A 4 -15.60 14.27 15.37
N GLU A 5 -16.07 15.25 14.61
CA GLU A 5 -16.14 16.66 15.03
C GLU A 5 -16.98 16.80 16.31
N VAL A 6 -18.15 16.14 16.35
CA VAL A 6 -19.01 16.13 17.54
C VAL A 6 -18.30 15.55 18.77
N TYR A 7 -17.59 14.42 18.63
CA TYR A 7 -16.87 13.83 19.77
C TYR A 7 -15.66 14.65 20.20
N GLN A 8 -15.03 15.38 19.27
CA GLN A 8 -13.93 16.29 19.57
C GLN A 8 -14.44 17.50 20.38
N ASP A 9 -15.53 18.13 19.95
CA ASP A 9 -16.13 19.29 20.61
C ASP A 9 -16.66 18.95 22.01
N ALA A 10 -17.13 17.71 22.20
CA ALA A 10 -17.61 17.21 23.49
C ALA A 10 -16.49 16.68 24.42
N ASN A 11 -15.23 16.74 24.00
CA ASN A 11 -14.08 16.14 24.70
C ASN A 11 -14.23 14.62 24.98
N ASP A 12 -15.02 13.91 24.16
CA ASP A 12 -15.19 12.46 24.26
C ASP A 12 -14.04 11.74 23.51
N ALA A 13 -12.91 11.59 24.21
CA ALA A 13 -11.70 11.01 23.66
C ALA A 13 -11.88 9.54 23.21
N LEU A 14 -12.74 8.78 23.91
CA LEU A 14 -12.97 7.37 23.60
C LEU A 14 -13.75 7.25 22.29
N MET A 15 -14.83 8.01 22.13
CA MET A 15 -15.64 7.96 20.92
C MET A 15 -14.92 8.57 19.72
N ALA A 16 -14.11 9.61 19.93
CA ALA A 16 -13.25 10.16 18.89
C ALA A 16 -12.26 9.10 18.35
N THR A 17 -11.59 8.36 19.24
CA THR A 17 -10.64 7.30 18.82
C THR A 17 -11.36 6.15 18.11
N GLN A 18 -12.53 5.75 18.60
CA GLN A 18 -13.30 4.66 17.99
C GLN A 18 -13.82 5.05 16.61
N THR A 19 -14.18 6.32 16.40
CA THR A 19 -14.61 6.84 15.09
C THR A 19 -13.50 6.72 14.05
N LEU A 20 -12.25 7.01 14.42
CA LEU A 20 -11.09 6.84 13.53
C LEU A 20 -10.78 5.35 13.30
N LYS A 21 -10.80 4.54 14.36
CA LYS A 21 -10.53 3.10 14.28
C LYS A 21 -11.55 2.36 13.42
N ALA A 22 -12.81 2.79 13.40
CA ALA A 22 -13.82 2.22 12.52
C ALA A 22 -13.43 2.35 11.05
N ALA A 23 -12.97 3.53 10.62
CA ALA A 23 -12.47 3.72 9.25
C ALA A 23 -11.14 3.01 8.99
N TYR A 24 -10.19 3.08 9.94
CA TYR A 24 -8.86 2.50 9.79
C TYR A 24 -8.86 0.97 9.70
N ARG A 25 -9.74 0.29 10.43
CA ARG A 25 -9.85 -1.18 10.43
C ARG A 25 -10.59 -1.73 9.22
N THR A 26 -11.25 -0.88 8.44
CA THR A 26 -11.91 -1.31 7.21
C THR A 26 -10.86 -1.83 6.25
N ASP A 27 -11.02 -3.08 5.83
CA ASP A 27 -10.22 -3.61 4.73
C ASP A 27 -10.65 -2.91 3.43
N VAL A 28 -9.74 -2.09 2.90
CA VAL A 28 -9.92 -1.34 1.65
C VAL A 28 -9.14 -1.95 0.49
N GLU A 29 -8.46 -3.09 0.68
CA GLU A 29 -7.74 -3.76 -0.40
C GLU A 29 -8.62 -4.05 -1.62
N PRO A 30 -9.90 -4.47 -1.47
CA PRO A 30 -10.81 -4.63 -2.63
C PRO A 30 -11.05 -3.32 -3.39
N ILE A 31 -11.11 -2.18 -2.70
CA ILE A 31 -11.28 -0.86 -3.35
C ILE A 31 -10.03 -0.52 -4.18
N LEU A 32 -8.85 -0.75 -3.61
CA LEU A 32 -7.59 -0.51 -4.30
C LEU A 32 -7.43 -1.42 -5.52
N ALA A 33 -7.80 -2.69 -5.38
CA ALA A 33 -7.75 -3.67 -6.46
C ALA A 33 -8.63 -3.27 -7.66
N VAL A 34 -9.88 -2.87 -7.42
CA VAL A 34 -10.79 -2.40 -8.47
C VAL A 34 -10.31 -1.07 -9.06
N ALA A 35 -9.80 -0.15 -8.25
CA ALA A 35 -9.23 1.11 -8.75
C ALA A 35 -8.04 0.89 -9.70
N ARG A 36 -7.17 -0.08 -9.39
CA ARG A 36 -6.10 -0.50 -10.29
C ARG A 36 -6.66 -1.10 -11.57
N LEU A 37 -7.61 -2.03 -11.47
CA LEU A 37 -8.23 -2.67 -12.64
C LEU A 37 -8.85 -1.65 -13.60
N ASN A 38 -9.61 -0.69 -13.06
CA ASN A 38 -10.30 0.33 -13.86
C ASN A 38 -9.35 1.28 -14.60
N THR A 39 -8.11 1.39 -14.14
CA THR A 39 -7.07 2.21 -14.79
C THR A 39 -6.08 1.38 -15.62
N GLY A 40 -6.40 0.11 -15.88
CA GLY A 40 -5.57 -0.81 -16.68
C GLY A 40 -4.42 -1.46 -15.91
N GLY A 41 -4.39 -1.31 -14.60
CA GLY A 41 -3.43 -1.97 -13.71
C GLY A 41 -3.87 -3.37 -13.27
N ALA A 42 -2.98 -4.08 -12.59
CA ALA A 42 -3.25 -5.40 -12.05
C ALA A 42 -3.98 -5.33 -10.67
N ILE A 43 -4.91 -6.26 -10.45
CA ILE A 43 -5.60 -6.48 -9.16
C ILE A 43 -4.57 -6.76 -8.05
N ASP A 44 -3.67 -7.71 -8.29
CA ASP A 44 -2.50 -8.01 -7.46
C ASP A 44 -1.22 -7.66 -8.23
N PRO A 45 -0.61 -6.48 -7.95
CA PRO A 45 0.58 -6.02 -8.66
C PRO A 45 1.81 -6.91 -8.49
N VAL A 46 2.01 -7.50 -7.30
CA VAL A 46 3.20 -8.30 -7.02
C VAL A 46 3.07 -9.67 -7.68
N ALA A 47 1.89 -10.29 -7.62
CA ALA A 47 1.64 -11.53 -8.34
C ALA A 47 1.78 -11.34 -9.86
N ALA A 48 1.20 -10.27 -10.42
CA ALA A 48 1.33 -9.95 -11.84
C ALA A 48 2.80 -9.73 -12.24
N TYR A 49 3.56 -8.98 -11.44
CA TYR A 49 4.99 -8.76 -11.66
C TYR A 49 5.80 -10.07 -11.66
N ARG A 50 5.53 -10.97 -10.70
CA ARG A 50 6.19 -12.28 -10.61
C ARG A 50 5.82 -13.16 -11.80
N ALA A 51 4.54 -13.22 -12.17
CA ALA A 51 4.05 -13.98 -13.31
C ALA A 51 4.63 -13.48 -14.64
N ALA A 52 4.85 -12.17 -14.77
CA ALA A 52 5.49 -11.59 -15.94
C ALA A 52 6.98 -11.95 -16.09
N GLY A 53 7.61 -12.56 -15.07
CA GLY A 53 9.02 -12.96 -15.11
C GLY A 53 9.98 -11.79 -15.33
N TYR A 54 9.53 -10.54 -15.10
CA TYR A 54 10.24 -9.35 -15.54
C TYR A 54 11.65 -9.27 -14.96
N ARG A 55 11.82 -9.64 -13.67
CA ARG A 55 13.14 -9.69 -13.01
C ARG A 55 14.12 -10.59 -13.77
N ALA A 56 13.69 -11.80 -14.14
CA ALA A 56 14.54 -12.76 -14.83
C ALA A 56 14.90 -12.26 -16.24
N LYS A 57 13.92 -11.71 -16.96
CA LYS A 57 14.13 -11.10 -18.28
C LYS A 57 15.21 -10.02 -18.23
N VAL A 58 15.05 -9.00 -17.39
CA VAL A 58 16.01 -7.88 -17.34
C VAL A 58 17.35 -8.27 -16.71
N ALA A 59 17.40 -9.32 -15.90
CA ALA A 59 18.66 -9.85 -15.38
C ALA A 59 19.49 -10.52 -16.49
N ALA A 60 18.86 -11.11 -17.51
CA ALA A 60 19.55 -11.65 -18.68
C ALA A 60 20.02 -10.52 -19.63
N GLU A 61 19.30 -9.40 -19.69
CA GLU A 61 19.63 -8.27 -20.58
C GLU A 61 20.73 -7.37 -20.01
N ARG A 62 20.91 -7.32 -18.68
CA ARG A 62 21.78 -6.34 -18.01
C ARG A 62 23.02 -7.01 -17.43
N PRO A 63 24.20 -6.35 -17.49
CA PRO A 63 25.41 -6.86 -16.86
C PRO A 63 25.22 -7.08 -15.34
N PRO A 64 25.82 -8.12 -14.76
CA PRO A 64 25.77 -8.36 -13.33
C PRO A 64 26.50 -7.24 -12.58
N VAL A 65 25.91 -6.78 -11.48
CA VAL A 65 26.54 -5.81 -10.57
C VAL A 65 27.05 -6.58 -9.34
N ALA A 66 28.34 -6.46 -9.06
CA ALA A 66 28.92 -7.02 -7.83
C ALA A 66 28.49 -6.17 -6.62
N SER A 67 28.22 -6.81 -5.49
CA SER A 67 27.96 -6.12 -4.23
C SER A 67 29.24 -5.41 -3.75
N GLY A 68 29.19 -4.10 -3.57
CA GLY A 68 30.21 -3.32 -2.86
C GLY A 68 29.80 -3.03 -1.42
N GLY A 69 30.77 -2.80 -0.54
CA GLY A 69 30.51 -2.26 0.80
C GLY A 69 30.05 -0.80 0.75
N GLY A 70 29.31 -0.35 1.76
CA GLY A 70 29.04 1.08 1.96
C GLY A 70 30.34 1.79 2.37
N GLY A 71 30.52 3.05 1.96
CA GLY A 71 31.74 3.84 2.22
C GLY A 71 31.97 4.27 3.68
N ILE A 72 31.43 3.51 4.65
CA ILE A 72 31.80 3.65 6.06
C ILE A 72 33.14 2.92 6.23
N VAL A 73 34.20 3.71 6.38
CA VAL A 73 35.47 3.29 7.00
C VAL A 73 35.44 3.60 8.49
#